data_AF-A0A0D8FPP4-F1
#
_entry.id   AF-A0A0D8FPP4-F1
#
_cell.length_a   1.000
_cell.length_b   1.000
_cell.length_c   1.000
_cell.angle_alpha   90.00
_cell.angle_beta   90.00
_cell.angle_gamma   90.00
#
_symmetry.space_group_name_H-M   'P 1'
#
loop_
_entity.id
_entity.type
_entity.pdbx_description
1 polymer ?
#
loop_
_entity_poly.entity_id
_entity_poly.type
_entity_poly.pdbx_seq_one_letter_code
_entity_poly.pdbx_strand_id
1 'polypeptide(L)'
;MGGKFRRNTQIGTLTDLGLKGMADAFREQLESVQSLELSFEERFAMLVDREAMDREARRLATRLRAAKLRHQASIEDLDFHTPRGLERSMIMGFSSSHWVDAHQNILVTGPTGIGKSYLGCALAYAGIRSGHSALYRRAPALFGGSSHRQR
;
A
#
# COMPACT_ATOMS: atom_id res chain seq x y z
N MET A 1 40.90 11.71 -12.39
CA MET A 1 39.84 11.03 -13.18
C MET A 1 39.13 9.87 -12.48
N GLY A 2 39.68 9.23 -11.44
CA GLY A 2 39.08 8.00 -10.84
C GLY A 2 37.80 8.16 -9.99
N GLY A 3 37.54 9.32 -9.40
CA GLY A 3 36.39 9.51 -8.48
C GLY A 3 35.02 9.59 -9.15
N LYS A 4 34.94 10.04 -10.41
CA LYS A 4 33.66 10.08 -11.17
C LYS A 4 33.29 8.70 -11.72
N PHE A 5 34.29 7.91 -12.13
CA PHE A 5 34.11 6.54 -12.59
C PHE A 5 33.62 5.62 -11.45
N ARG A 6 34.26 5.68 -10.27
CA ARG A 6 33.83 4.90 -9.09
C ARG A 6 32.39 5.19 -8.64
N ARG A 7 31.97 6.47 -8.65
CA ARG A 7 30.60 6.86 -8.29
C ARG A 7 29.54 6.28 -9.22
N ASN A 8 29.80 6.29 -10.53
CA ASN A 8 28.89 5.66 -11.51
C ASN A 8 28.81 4.14 -11.34
N THR A 9 29.91 3.48 -10.97
CA THR A 9 29.92 2.03 -10.68
C THR A 9 29.11 1.69 -9.43
N GLN A 10 29.17 2.52 -8.38
CA GLN A 10 28.41 2.31 -7.13
C GLN A 10 26.90 2.44 -7.36
N ILE A 11 26.45 3.45 -8.12
CA ILE A 11 25.03 3.61 -8.49
C ILE A 11 24.52 2.40 -9.29
N GLY A 12 25.33 1.90 -10.23
CA GLY A 12 25.03 0.68 -10.97
C GLY A 12 24.86 -0.53 -10.04
N THR A 13 25.83 -0.73 -9.13
CA THR A 13 25.80 -1.83 -8.15
C THR A 13 24.55 -1.78 -7.26
N LEU A 14 24.18 -0.60 -6.75
CA LEU A 14 22.97 -0.41 -5.96
C LEU A 14 21.70 -0.78 -6.75
N THR A 15 21.66 -0.40 -8.02
CA THR A 15 20.55 -0.74 -8.92
C THR A 15 20.45 -2.25 -9.15
N ASP A 16 21.57 -2.93 -9.36
CA ASP A 16 21.65 -4.37 -9.56
C ASP A 16 21.22 -5.16 -8.31
N LEU A 17 21.52 -4.62 -7.11
CA LEU A 17 21.03 -5.15 -5.83
C LEU A 17 19.54 -4.83 -5.57
N GLY A 18 18.88 -4.10 -6.47
CA GLY A 18 17.48 -3.70 -6.34
C GLY A 18 17.23 -2.56 -5.33
N LEU A 19 18.29 -1.87 -4.90
CA LEU A 19 18.30 -0.73 -3.97
C LEU A 19 18.11 0.59 -4.73
N LYS A 20 17.04 0.67 -5.52
CA LYS A 20 16.79 1.78 -6.46
C LYS A 20 16.64 3.13 -5.77
N GLY A 21 15.90 3.19 -4.66
CA GLY A 21 15.69 4.44 -3.92
C GLY A 21 16.98 4.95 -3.31
N MET A 22 17.82 4.04 -2.79
CA MET A 22 19.15 4.40 -2.30
C MET A 22 20.08 4.85 -3.46
N ALA A 23 20.00 4.23 -4.63
CA ALA A 23 20.76 4.66 -5.81
C ALA A 23 20.37 6.07 -6.26
N ASP A 24 19.08 6.39 -6.24
CA ASP A 24 18.55 7.70 -6.62
C ASP A 24 18.93 8.77 -5.60
N ALA A 25 18.72 8.53 -4.29
CA ALA A 25 19.16 9.46 -3.25
C ALA A 25 20.67 9.66 -3.24
N PHE A 26 21.46 8.64 -3.56
CA PHE A 26 22.91 8.79 -3.65
C PHE A 26 23.30 9.69 -4.83
N ARG A 27 22.61 9.57 -5.97
CA ARG A 27 22.81 10.48 -7.11
C ARG A 27 22.48 11.93 -6.74
N GLU A 28 21.35 12.15 -6.04
CA GLU A 28 20.93 13.47 -5.58
C GLU A 28 21.94 14.08 -4.58
N GLN A 29 22.46 13.30 -3.64
CA GLN A 29 23.51 13.77 -2.72
C GLN A 29 24.79 14.17 -3.46
N LEU A 30 25.19 13.43 -4.49
CA LEU A 30 26.38 13.77 -5.28
C LEU A 30 26.26 15.08 -6.07
N GLU A 31 25.03 15.53 -6.33
CA GLU A 31 24.71 16.76 -7.06
C GLU A 31 24.44 17.94 -6.10
N SER A 32 24.10 17.67 -4.83
CA SER A 32 23.75 18.68 -3.84
C SER A 32 24.95 19.13 -2.99
N VAL A 33 25.23 20.44 -3.00
CA VAL A 33 26.26 21.07 -2.15
C VAL A 33 25.87 21.03 -0.67
N GLN A 34 24.56 21.12 -0.35
CA GLN A 34 24.05 21.06 1.02
C GLN A 34 24.28 19.69 1.68
N SER A 35 24.41 18.62 0.89
CA SER A 35 24.72 17.29 1.43
C SER A 35 26.12 17.23 2.07
N LEU A 36 27.01 18.16 1.74
CA LEU A 36 28.37 18.24 2.29
C LEU A 36 28.39 18.79 3.72
N GLU A 37 27.34 19.49 4.15
CA GLU A 37 27.21 20.03 5.51
C GLU A 37 26.75 18.96 6.52
N LEU A 38 26.17 17.86 6.02
CA LEU A 38 25.74 16.73 6.83
C LEU A 38 26.92 15.81 7.16
N SER A 39 26.85 15.14 8.31
CA SER A 39 27.71 14.02 8.65
C SER A 39 27.53 12.85 7.68
N PHE A 40 28.46 11.89 7.71
CA PHE A 40 28.30 10.67 6.92
C PHE A 40 27.08 9.86 7.38
N GLU A 41 26.86 9.80 8.69
CA GLU A 41 25.77 9.09 9.34
C GLU A 41 24.42 9.63 8.90
N GLU A 42 24.25 10.97 8.88
CA GLU A 42 23.02 11.62 8.41
C GLU A 42 22.77 11.34 6.92
N ARG A 43 23.79 11.50 6.08
CA ARG A 43 23.67 11.18 4.65
C ARG A 43 23.29 9.72 4.44
N PHE A 44 23.93 8.80 5.17
CA PHE A 44 23.65 7.38 5.04
C PHE A 44 22.24 7.03 5.51
N ALA A 45 21.78 7.61 6.63
CA ALA A 45 20.41 7.45 7.11
C ALA A 45 19.39 7.87 6.03
N MET A 46 19.58 9.04 5.39
CA MET A 46 18.71 9.49 4.30
C MET A 46 18.65 8.51 3.12
N LEU A 47 19.79 7.89 2.76
CA LEU A 47 19.83 6.87 1.71
C LEU A 47 19.00 5.63 2.07
N VAL A 48 19.12 5.16 3.31
CA VAL A 48 18.40 4.00 3.82
C VAL A 48 16.89 4.29 3.91
N ASP A 49 16.53 5.45 4.45
CA ASP A 49 15.14 5.90 4.56
C ASP A 49 14.48 5.98 3.20
N ARG A 50 15.18 6.53 2.20
CA ARG A 50 14.67 6.59 0.82
C ARG A 50 14.36 5.20 0.27
N GLU A 51 15.27 4.25 0.42
CA GLU A 51 15.04 2.88 -0.05
C GLU A 51 13.88 2.21 0.70
N ALA A 52 13.76 2.43 2.01
CA ALA A 52 12.66 1.89 2.81
C ALA A 52 11.30 2.42 2.31
N MET A 53 11.19 3.74 2.14
CA MET A 53 9.99 4.40 1.60
C MET A 53 9.64 3.88 0.20
N ASP A 54 10.62 3.77 -0.69
CA ASP A 54 10.40 3.29 -2.07
C ASP A 54 9.99 1.81 -2.11
N ARG A 55 10.50 0.98 -1.19
CA ARG A 55 10.06 -0.42 -1.06
C ARG A 55 8.62 -0.49 -0.57
N GLU A 56 8.26 0.30 0.42
CA GLU A 56 6.90 0.34 0.95
C GLU A 56 5.91 0.81 -0.11
N ALA A 57 6.22 1.89 -0.82
CA ALA A 57 5.41 2.42 -1.93
C ALA A 57 5.23 1.36 -3.04
N ARG A 58 6.30 0.66 -3.44
CA ARG A 58 6.23 -0.43 -4.42
C ARG A 58 5.35 -1.59 -3.95
N ARG A 59 5.47 -1.99 -2.69
CA ARG A 59 4.64 -3.06 -2.08
C ARG A 59 3.17 -2.64 -2.07
N LEU A 60 2.87 -1.43 -1.62
CA LEU A 60 1.52 -0.87 -1.62
C LEU A 60 0.91 -0.85 -3.02
N ALA A 61 1.62 -0.27 -3.99
CA ALA A 61 1.17 -0.21 -5.39
C ALA A 61 0.92 -1.60 -5.99
N THR A 62 1.74 -2.58 -5.61
CA THR A 62 1.59 -3.97 -6.07
C THR A 62 0.34 -4.62 -5.48
N ARG A 63 0.10 -4.47 -4.18
CA ARG A 63 -1.12 -4.96 -3.51
C ARG A 63 -2.39 -4.30 -4.05
N LEU A 64 -2.37 -2.99 -4.26
CA LEU A 64 -3.49 -2.26 -4.86
C LEU A 64 -3.83 -2.77 -6.27
N ARG A 65 -2.80 -2.96 -7.12
CA ARG A 65 -2.98 -3.55 -8.46
C ARG A 65 -3.55 -4.97 -8.40
N ALA A 66 -3.06 -5.79 -7.47
CA ALA A 66 -3.53 -7.16 -7.30
C ALA A 66 -4.99 -7.24 -6.78
N ALA A 67 -5.40 -6.28 -5.95
CA ALA A 67 -6.71 -6.29 -5.31
C ALA A 67 -7.88 -6.08 -6.27
N LYS A 68 -7.65 -5.40 -7.41
CA LYS A 68 -8.66 -5.15 -8.45
C LYS A 68 -9.96 -4.57 -7.88
N LEU A 69 -9.82 -3.63 -6.93
CA LEU A 69 -10.96 -2.97 -6.29
C LEU A 69 -11.83 -2.30 -7.36
N ARG A 70 -13.15 -2.49 -7.25
CA ARG A 70 -14.10 -1.91 -8.21
C ARG A 70 -14.20 -0.39 -8.09
N HIS A 71 -14.04 0.13 -6.88
CA HIS A 71 -14.16 1.54 -6.58
C HIS A 71 -12.83 2.05 -6.01
N GLN A 72 -12.40 3.24 -6.43
CA GLN A 72 -11.42 4.03 -5.68
C GLN A 72 -12.16 4.60 -4.48
N ALA A 73 -12.12 3.86 -3.37
CA ALA A 73 -12.87 4.18 -2.17
C ALA A 73 -11.89 4.31 -1.00
N SER A 74 -12.14 5.30 -0.14
CA SER A 74 -11.40 5.53 1.09
C SER A 74 -12.38 5.58 2.26
N ILE A 75 -11.89 5.36 3.48
CA ILE A 75 -12.72 5.48 4.68
C ILE A 75 -13.00 6.96 4.97
N GLU A 76 -12.04 7.81 4.62
CA GLU A 76 -12.04 9.25 4.77
C GLU A 76 -13.17 9.91 3.94
N ASP A 77 -13.51 9.34 2.78
CA ASP A 77 -14.57 9.83 1.88
C ASP A 77 -15.97 9.28 2.22
N LEU A 78 -16.13 8.51 3.29
CA LEU A 78 -17.44 7.96 3.66
C LEU A 78 -18.37 9.04 4.20
N ASP A 79 -19.55 9.15 3.57
CA ASP A 79 -20.63 9.98 4.09
C ASP A 79 -21.31 9.33 5.31
N PHE A 80 -21.19 9.99 6.47
CA PHE A 80 -21.84 9.64 7.73
C PHE A 80 -23.04 10.54 8.06
N HIS A 81 -23.32 11.57 7.24
CA HIS A 81 -24.45 12.47 7.45
C HIS A 81 -25.77 11.86 6.97
N THR A 82 -25.73 11.07 5.90
CA THR A 82 -26.91 10.33 5.43
C THR A 82 -27.29 9.24 6.46
N PRO A 83 -28.54 9.22 6.98
CA PRO A 83 -28.98 8.26 7.99
C PRO A 83 -29.22 6.87 7.37
N ARG A 84 -28.13 6.13 7.15
CA ARG A 84 -28.13 4.76 6.59
C ARG A 84 -27.65 3.69 7.59
N GLY A 85 -27.64 4.02 8.88
CA GLY A 85 -27.24 3.10 9.96
C GLY A 85 -25.73 2.83 10.03
N LEU A 86 -24.89 3.71 9.47
CA LEU A 86 -23.44 3.63 9.62
C LEU A 86 -23.01 4.37 10.88
N GLU A 87 -22.44 3.65 11.83
CA GLU A 87 -21.89 4.21 13.06
C GLU A 87 -20.39 4.51 12.85
N ARG A 88 -20.00 5.78 13.02
CA ARG A 88 -18.65 6.25 12.65
C ARG A 88 -17.56 5.57 13.45
N SER A 89 -17.75 5.38 14.76
CA SER A 89 -16.70 4.81 15.61
C SER A 89 -16.40 3.35 15.25
N MET A 90 -17.43 2.56 14.91
CA MET A 90 -17.31 1.19 14.40
C MET A 90 -16.55 1.15 13.07
N ILE A 91 -16.89 2.00 12.11
CA ILE A 91 -16.18 2.04 10.82
C ILE A 91 -14.71 2.45 11.00
N MET A 92 -14.43 3.41 11.88
CA MET A 92 -13.05 3.77 12.23
C MET A 92 -12.33 2.63 12.97
N GLY A 93 -13.03 1.87 13.80
CA GLY A 93 -12.50 0.64 14.40
C GLY A 93 -12.06 -0.37 13.34
N PHE A 94 -12.86 -0.56 12.30
CA PHE A 94 -12.52 -1.49 11.20
C PHE A 94 -11.38 -1.00 10.30
N SER A 95 -11.13 0.31 10.20
CA SER A 95 -10.04 0.86 9.36
C SER A 95 -8.65 0.49 9.89
N SER A 96 -8.52 0.21 11.20
CA SER A 96 -7.31 -0.34 11.82
C SER A 96 -6.91 -1.71 11.26
N SER A 97 -7.83 -2.42 10.60
CA SER A 97 -7.65 -3.78 10.06
C SER A 97 -7.37 -4.87 11.10
N HIS A 98 -7.53 -4.59 12.40
CA HIS A 98 -7.37 -5.61 13.45
C HIS A 98 -8.29 -6.83 13.29
N TRP A 99 -9.45 -6.66 12.66
CA TRP A 99 -10.35 -7.76 12.32
C TRP A 99 -9.71 -8.75 11.34
N VAL A 100 -8.78 -8.31 10.49
CA VAL A 100 -8.02 -9.18 9.58
C VAL A 100 -7.04 -10.03 10.38
N ASP A 101 -6.28 -9.40 11.30
CA ASP A 101 -5.34 -10.09 12.19
C ASP A 101 -6.04 -11.08 13.12
N ALA A 102 -7.23 -10.71 13.60
CA ALA A 102 -8.07 -11.55 14.45
C ALA A 102 -8.87 -12.62 13.66
N HIS A 103 -8.68 -12.72 12.34
CA HIS A 103 -9.41 -13.64 11.46
C HIS A 103 -10.94 -13.53 11.58
N GLN A 104 -11.46 -12.33 11.79
CA GLN A 104 -12.88 -12.04 11.88
C GLN A 104 -13.45 -11.65 10.52
N ASN A 105 -14.75 -11.89 10.33
CA ASN A 105 -15.45 -11.54 9.09
C ASN A 105 -16.36 -10.33 9.32
N ILE A 106 -16.33 -9.38 8.39
CA ILE A 106 -17.28 -8.27 8.35
C ILE A 106 -18.36 -8.59 7.32
N LEU A 107 -19.61 -8.67 7.77
CA LEU A 107 -20.78 -8.81 6.92
C LEU A 107 -21.53 -7.47 6.85
N VAL A 108 -21.67 -6.92 5.63
CA VAL A 108 -22.40 -5.67 5.40
C VAL A 108 -23.76 -5.97 4.79
N THR A 109 -24.84 -5.66 5.53
CA THR A 109 -26.24 -5.90 5.12
C THR A 109 -26.98 -4.59 4.87
N GLY A 110 -28.05 -4.64 4.06
CA GLY A 110 -28.94 -3.49 3.83
C GLY A 110 -29.47 -3.41 2.39
N PRO A 111 -30.34 -2.44 2.09
CA PRO A 111 -30.93 -2.25 0.75
C PRO A 111 -29.90 -2.10 -0.38
N THR A 112 -30.28 -2.42 -1.62
CA THR A 112 -29.43 -2.18 -2.80
C THR A 112 -29.17 -0.69 -2.99
N GLY A 113 -28.03 -0.32 -3.58
CA GLY A 113 -27.69 1.08 -3.89
C GLY A 113 -27.11 1.94 -2.76
N ILE A 114 -27.14 1.50 -1.49
CA ILE A 114 -26.70 2.33 -0.33
C ILE A 114 -25.17 2.44 -0.13
N GLY A 115 -24.37 1.94 -1.07
CA GLY A 115 -22.89 2.01 -1.00
C GLY A 115 -22.17 0.85 -0.30
N LYS A 116 -22.81 -0.31 -0.11
CA LYS A 116 -22.14 -1.49 0.51
C LYS A 116 -20.86 -1.92 -0.21
N SER A 117 -20.88 -1.94 -1.55
CA SER A 117 -19.69 -2.28 -2.34
C SER A 117 -18.59 -1.23 -2.24
N TYR A 118 -18.97 0.04 -2.06
CA TYR A 118 -18.03 1.13 -1.82
C TYR A 118 -17.37 0.97 -0.45
N LEU A 119 -18.16 0.73 0.60
CA LEU A 119 -17.64 0.47 1.95
C LEU A 119 -16.68 -0.73 1.97
N GLY A 120 -17.03 -1.84 1.31
CA GLY A 120 -16.13 -2.99 1.19
C GLY A 120 -14.81 -2.65 0.49
N CYS A 121 -14.85 -1.81 -0.55
CA CYS A 121 -13.62 -1.33 -1.21
C CYS A 121 -12.81 -0.40 -0.30
N ALA A 122 -13.46 0.48 0.47
CA ALA A 122 -12.79 1.38 1.41
C ALA A 122 -12.09 0.62 2.54
N LEU A 123 -12.75 -0.39 3.10
CA LEU A 123 -12.15 -1.27 4.12
C LEU A 123 -10.98 -2.09 3.53
N ALA A 124 -11.13 -2.61 2.31
CA ALA A 124 -10.04 -3.31 1.63
C ALA A 124 -8.86 -2.36 1.35
N TYR A 125 -9.11 -1.11 0.96
CA TYR A 125 -8.08 -0.11 0.76
C TYR A 125 -7.33 0.22 2.06
N ALA A 126 -8.05 0.37 3.17
CA ALA A 126 -7.46 0.54 4.50
C ALA A 126 -6.58 -0.66 4.88
N GLY A 127 -7.06 -1.89 4.66
CA GLY A 127 -6.27 -3.12 4.87
C GLY A 127 -5.02 -3.21 4.01
N ILE A 128 -5.08 -2.74 2.77
CA ILE A 128 -3.91 -2.70 1.90
C ILE A 128 -2.87 -1.68 2.38
N ARG A 129 -3.34 -0.52 2.89
CA ARG A 129 -2.47 0.50 3.50
C ARG A 129 -1.80 0.02 4.79
N SER A 130 -2.47 -0.80 5.59
CA SER A 130 -1.88 -1.40 6.81
C SER A 130 -0.99 -2.62 6.53
N GLY A 131 -0.85 -3.03 5.27
CA GLY A 131 0.10 -4.04 4.85
C GLY A 131 -0.50 -5.39 4.43
N HIS A 132 -1.82 -5.55 4.49
CA HIS A 132 -2.49 -6.78 4.06
C HIS A 132 -2.68 -6.86 2.54
N SER A 133 -2.78 -8.07 2.03
CA SER A 133 -3.24 -8.30 0.65
C SER A 133 -4.76 -8.43 0.64
N ALA A 134 -5.42 -7.87 -0.37
CA ALA A 134 -6.86 -8.02 -0.55
C ALA A 134 -7.19 -8.46 -1.98
N LEU A 135 -8.40 -8.97 -2.19
CA LEU A 135 -8.95 -9.32 -3.49
C LEU A 135 -10.44 -9.00 -3.53
N TYR A 136 -10.88 -8.23 -4.53
CA TYR A 136 -12.29 -7.98 -4.77
C TYR A 136 -12.89 -9.01 -5.74
N ARG A 137 -14.01 -9.64 -5.33
CA ARG A 137 -14.81 -10.55 -6.17
C ARG A 137 -16.29 -10.29 -5.96
N ARG A 138 -17.08 -10.41 -7.04
CA ARG A 138 -18.55 -10.48 -6.92
C ARG A 138 -18.96 -11.87 -6.45
N ALA A 139 -19.95 -11.95 -5.57
CA ALA A 139 -20.43 -13.22 -5.02
C ALA A 139 -20.71 -14.31 -6.09
N PRO A 140 -21.39 -14.04 -7.23
CA PRO A 140 -21.59 -15.08 -8.24
C PRO A 140 -20.29 -15.62 -8.83
N ALA A 141 -19.28 -14.78 -9.01
CA ALA A 141 -17.97 -15.20 -9.52
C ALA A 141 -17.11 -15.93 -8.46
N LEU A 142 -17.43 -15.77 -7.18
CA LEU A 142 -16.78 -16.48 -6.09
C LEU A 142 -17.29 -17.92 -5.99
N PHE A 143 -18.61 -18.12 -6.11
CA PHE A 143 -19.25 -19.43 -5.98
C PHE A 143 -19.35 -20.21 -7.30
N GLY A 144 -19.28 -19.53 -8.46
CA GLY A 144 -19.35 -20.16 -9.77
C GLY A 144 -18.10 -20.91 -10.21
N GLY A 145 -16.98 -20.80 -9.47
CA GLY A 145 -15.74 -21.55 -9.73
C GLY A 145 -15.69 -22.93 -9.07
N SER A 146 -16.72 -23.29 -8.30
CA SER A 146 -16.86 -24.58 -7.61
C SER A 146 -17.83 -25.50 -8.36
N SER A 147 -17.58 -25.74 -9.66
CA SER A 147 -18.12 -26.92 -10.34
C SER A 147 -17.17 -28.10 -10.11
N HIS A 148 -17.62 -29.06 -9.30
CA HIS A 148 -17.14 -30.44 -9.15
C HIS A 148 -15.63 -30.70 -9.32
N ARG A 149 -14.93 -30.78 -8.18
CA ARG A 149 -13.85 -31.76 -8.00
C ARG A 149 -14.31 -32.77 -6.94
N GLN A 150 -15.34 -33.56 -7.29
CA GLN A 150 -15.62 -34.79 -6.56
C GLN A 150 -14.58 -35.84 -6.99
N ARG A 151 -13.93 -36.43 -5.98
CA ARG A 151 -13.12 -37.63 -6.11
C ARG A 151 -14.01 -38.84 -6.32
#